data_AF-A0A1R1BIE9-F1
#
_entry.id   AF-A0A1R1BIE9-F1
#
_cell.length_a   1.000
_cell.length_b   1.000
_cell.length_c   1.000
_cell.angle_alpha   90.00
_cell.angle_beta   90.00
_cell.angle_gamma   90.00
#
_symmetry.space_group_name_H-M   'P 1'
#
loop_
_entity.id
_entity.type
_entity.pdbx_description
1 polymer ?
#
loop_
_entity_poly.entity_id
_entity_poly.type
_entity_poly.pdbx_seq_one_letter_code
_entity_poly.pdbx_strand_id
1 'polypeptide(L)'
;MAFLDDLKSKVDELIYLELNMGVSPVELASSIYEEDYNEVKIKKQFGNIHCSVQFFDVGFFHEKKIKHEYRYIYDSNNYLQEIQHVVNKKNELLWSRTEERAKLLDNIYAIASCIDRVQLVNFPVEKLPEDVRTYLKFIL
;
A
#
# COMPACT_ATOMS: atom_id res chain seq x y z
N MET A 1 -22.98 -12.96 13.53
CA MET A 1 -22.37 -11.77 14.16
C MET A 1 -20.89 -11.68 13.79
N ALA A 2 -20.02 -12.60 14.22
CA ALA A 2 -18.58 -12.57 13.91
C ALA A 2 -18.22 -12.29 12.43
N PHE A 3 -18.80 -13.02 11.47
CA PHE A 3 -18.51 -12.82 10.04
C PHE A 3 -18.93 -11.45 9.50
N LEU A 4 -19.98 -10.84 10.06
CA LEU A 4 -20.43 -9.51 9.62
C LEU A 4 -19.49 -8.42 10.15
N ASP A 5 -19.00 -8.59 11.37
CA ASP A 5 -18.01 -7.71 11.98
C ASP A 5 -16.66 -7.83 11.25
N ASP A 6 -16.26 -9.04 10.86
CA ASP A 6 -15.07 -9.29 10.05
C ASP A 6 -15.17 -8.66 8.65
N LEU A 7 -16.32 -8.82 7.98
CA LEU A 7 -16.58 -8.18 6.69
C LEU A 7 -16.48 -6.66 6.81
N LYS A 8 -17.08 -6.08 7.86
CA LYS A 8 -17.01 -4.64 8.12
C LYS A 8 -15.57 -4.19 8.34
N SER A 9 -14.79 -4.91 9.15
CA SER A 9 -13.37 -4.60 9.37
C SER A 9 -12.58 -4.58 8.06
N LYS A 10 -12.79 -5.57 7.19
CA LYS A 10 -12.07 -5.64 5.91
C LYS A 10 -12.47 -4.56 4.93
N VAL A 11 -13.74 -4.18 4.94
CA VAL A 11 -14.24 -3.01 4.21
C VAL A 11 -13.59 -1.72 4.72
N ASP A 12 -13.54 -1.54 6.04
CA ASP A 12 -12.96 -0.34 6.65
C ASP A 12 -11.45 -0.25 6.33
N GLU A 13 -10.73 -1.37 6.31
CA GLU A 13 -9.34 -1.47 5.85
C GLU A 13 -9.18 -1.05 4.37
N LEU A 14 -10.09 -1.47 3.49
CA LEU A 14 -10.06 -1.08 2.08
C LEU A 14 -10.34 0.42 1.91
N ILE A 15 -11.33 0.96 2.61
CA ILE A 15 -11.62 2.39 2.60
C ILE A 15 -10.40 3.18 3.10
N TYR A 16 -9.78 2.72 4.18
CA TYR A 16 -8.56 3.32 4.69
C TYR A 16 -7.44 3.30 3.66
N LEU A 17 -7.21 2.17 2.98
CA LEU A 17 -6.22 2.07 1.91
C LEU A 17 -6.48 3.10 0.81
N GLU A 18 -7.71 3.18 0.30
CA GLU A 18 -8.09 4.08 -0.80
C GLU A 18 -7.96 5.57 -0.44
N LEU A 19 -8.24 5.94 0.82
CA LEU A 19 -8.15 7.33 1.29
C LEU A 19 -6.74 7.72 1.75
N ASN A 20 -5.91 6.76 2.14
CA ASN A 20 -4.59 7.02 2.66
C ASN A 20 -3.63 7.34 1.50
N MET A 21 -2.96 8.49 1.54
CA MET A 21 -1.96 8.88 0.54
C MET A 21 -0.59 8.20 0.74
N GLY A 22 -0.37 7.59 1.91
CA GLY A 22 0.93 7.08 2.35
C GLY A 22 1.83 8.19 2.88
N VAL A 23 3.10 7.86 3.14
CA VAL A 23 4.13 8.86 3.48
C VAL A 23 4.32 9.79 2.30
N SER A 24 4.25 11.10 2.52
CA SER A 24 4.40 12.08 1.46
C SER A 24 5.86 12.22 0.99
N PRO A 25 6.10 12.65 -0.25
CA PRO A 25 7.46 12.94 -0.72
C PRO A 25 8.18 14.01 0.12
N VAL A 26 7.44 14.95 0.73
CA VAL A 26 8.00 16.00 1.60
C VAL A 26 8.47 15.40 2.93
N GLU A 27 7.70 14.50 3.52
CA GLU A 27 8.11 13.78 4.72
C GLU A 27 9.36 12.94 4.44
N LEU A 28 9.42 12.21 3.33
CA LEU A 28 10.62 11.48 2.92
C LEU A 28 11.82 12.39 2.62
N ALA A 29 11.57 13.59 2.10
CA ALA A 29 12.64 14.57 1.87
C ALA A 29 13.35 14.95 3.17
N SER A 30 12.62 14.95 4.29
CA SER A 30 13.16 15.33 5.59
C SER A 30 14.20 14.34 6.13
N SER A 31 14.21 13.09 5.62
CA SER A 31 15.25 12.11 5.96
C SER A 31 16.65 12.54 5.53
N ILE A 32 16.81 13.58 4.70
CA ILE A 32 18.13 14.17 4.42
C ILE A 32 18.81 14.76 5.67
N TYR A 33 18.03 15.08 6.71
CA TYR A 33 18.54 15.60 7.97
C TYR A 33 18.93 14.50 8.97
N GLU A 34 18.58 13.24 8.68
CA GLU A 34 18.94 12.09 9.50
C GLU A 34 20.35 11.59 9.14
N GLU A 35 21.21 11.37 10.16
CA GLU A 35 22.62 11.05 9.95
C GLU A 35 22.87 9.72 9.20
N ASP A 36 21.94 8.78 9.31
CA ASP A 36 22.03 7.46 8.71
C ASP A 36 21.80 7.49 7.18
N TYR A 37 21.12 8.51 6.68
CA TYR A 37 20.82 8.65 5.25
C TYR A 37 21.87 9.51 4.56
N ASN A 38 22.35 9.02 3.43
CA ASN A 38 23.39 9.69 2.65
C ASN A 38 22.84 10.47 1.46
N GLU A 39 21.64 10.15 0.99
CA GLU A 39 21.03 10.82 -0.15
C GLU A 39 19.51 10.70 -0.14
N VAL A 40 18.84 11.78 -0.50
CA VAL A 40 17.43 11.76 -0.88
C VAL A 40 17.29 12.30 -2.30
N LYS A 41 16.54 11.58 -3.15
CA LYS A 41 16.27 11.97 -4.53
C LYS A 41 14.78 12.03 -4.77
N ILE A 42 14.32 13.13 -5.37
CA ILE A 42 12.95 13.28 -5.86
C ILE A 42 13.02 13.59 -7.36
N LYS A 43 12.32 12.80 -8.17
CA LYS A 43 12.21 13.03 -9.61
C LYS A 43 10.80 12.72 -10.09
N LYS A 44 10.36 13.43 -11.12
CA LYS A 44 9.15 13.08 -11.88
C LYS A 44 9.56 12.26 -13.10
N GLN A 45 8.94 11.10 -13.30
CA GLN A 45 9.25 10.19 -14.41
C GLN A 45 7.96 9.54 -14.92
N PHE A 46 7.70 9.65 -16.24
CA PHE A 46 6.51 9.08 -16.89
C PHE A 46 5.17 9.41 -16.21
N GLY A 47 5.04 10.62 -15.64
CA GLY A 47 3.82 11.05 -14.93
C GLY A 47 3.80 10.73 -13.43
N ASN A 48 4.66 9.82 -12.97
CA ASN A 48 4.79 9.43 -11.58
C ASN A 48 5.85 10.26 -10.85
N ILE A 49 5.72 10.37 -9.54
CA ILE A 49 6.77 10.92 -8.67
C ILE A 49 7.53 9.74 -8.07
N HIS A 50 8.85 9.79 -8.17
CA HIS A 50 9.74 8.83 -7.54
C HIS A 50 10.54 9.55 -6.46
N CYS A 51 10.34 9.19 -5.22
CA CYS A 51 11.17 9.59 -4.09
C CYS A 51 12.05 8.41 -3.68
N SER A 52 13.31 8.63 -3.37
CA SER A 52 14.16 7.57 -2.84
C SER A 52 15.09 8.09 -1.75
N VAL A 53 15.22 7.31 -0.69
CA VAL A 53 16.19 7.53 0.39
C VAL A 53 17.27 6.46 0.31
N GLN A 54 18.52 6.84 0.57
CA GLN A 54 19.68 5.97 0.41
C GLN A 54 20.56 6.00 1.63
N PHE A 55 21.07 4.83 2.02
CA PHE A 55 22.01 4.67 3.11
C PHE A 55 23.03 3.57 2.78
N PHE A 56 24.13 3.56 3.52
CA PHE A 56 25.11 2.48 3.47
C PHE A 56 25.07 1.66 4.74
N ASP A 57 24.99 0.34 4.59
CA ASP A 57 25.13 -0.59 5.70
C ASP A 57 26.46 -1.35 5.58
N VAL A 58 27.07 -1.69 6.71
CA VAL A 58 28.28 -2.51 6.78
C VAL A 58 27.84 -3.93 7.09
N GLY A 59 27.87 -4.81 6.09
CA GLY A 59 27.46 -6.19 6.29
C GLY A 59 28.27 -6.87 7.39
N PHE A 60 27.62 -7.68 8.23
CA PHE A 60 28.21 -8.39 9.39
C PHE A 60 29.54 -9.13 9.12
N PHE A 61 29.81 -9.49 7.85
CA PHE A 61 31.00 -10.25 7.45
C PHE A 61 31.89 -9.52 6.42
N HIS A 62 31.58 -8.29 6.04
CA HIS A 62 32.28 -7.57 4.98
C HIS A 62 32.60 -6.13 5.37
N GLU A 63 33.88 -5.76 5.25
CA GLU A 63 34.35 -4.36 5.32
C GLU A 63 33.80 -3.48 4.17
N LYS A 64 33.04 -4.07 3.23
CA LYS A 64 32.42 -3.34 2.12
C LYS A 64 31.08 -2.76 2.54
N LYS A 65 30.98 -1.43 2.44
CA LYS A 65 29.72 -0.69 2.50
C LYS A 65 28.78 -1.15 1.38
N ILE A 66 27.62 -1.68 1.74
CA ILE A 66 26.55 -2.07 0.83
C ILE A 66 25.59 -0.89 0.72
N LYS A 67 25.26 -0.52 -0.52
CA LYS A 67 24.31 0.55 -0.79
C LYS A 67 22.87 0.00 -0.74
N HIS A 68 22.05 0.62 0.09
CA HIS A 68 20.62 0.39 0.17
C HIS A 68 19.88 1.63 -0.34
N GLU A 69 18.82 1.41 -1.10
CA GLU A 69 17.94 2.46 -1.60
C GLU A 69 16.49 2.01 -1.46
N TYR A 70 15.69 2.74 -0.69
CA TYR A 70 14.24 2.58 -0.69
C TYR A 70 13.63 3.55 -1.68
N ARG A 71 12.82 3.06 -2.61
CA ARG A 71 12.12 3.86 -3.62
C ARG A 71 10.64 3.84 -3.35
N TYR A 72 10.05 5.02 -3.27
CA TYR A 72 8.64 5.28 -3.09
C TYR A 72 8.11 5.87 -4.39
N ILE A 73 7.13 5.22 -4.99
CA ILE A 73 6.56 5.59 -6.29
C ILE A 73 5.14 6.06 -6.07
N TYR A 74 4.83 7.25 -6.56
CA TYR A 74 3.54 7.89 -6.41
C TYR A 74 2.92 8.18 -7.77
N ASP A 75 1.60 8.16 -7.82
CA ASP A 75 0.85 8.63 -8.98
C ASP A 75 0.84 10.17 -9.08
N SER A 76 0.14 10.70 -10.09
CA SER A 76 0.00 12.15 -10.28
C SER A 76 -0.81 12.84 -9.19
N ASN A 77 -1.57 12.09 -8.39
CA ASN A 77 -2.40 12.58 -7.29
C ASN A 77 -1.68 12.47 -5.94
N ASN A 78 -0.39 12.12 -5.94
CA ASN A 78 0.46 11.96 -4.76
C ASN A 78 0.06 10.79 -3.85
N TYR A 79 -0.65 9.78 -4.38
CA TYR A 79 -0.89 8.53 -3.67
C TYR A 79 0.28 7.58 -3.87
N LEU A 80 0.82 7.06 -2.76
CA LEU A 80 1.85 6.03 -2.79
C LEU A 80 1.32 4.76 -3.44
N GLN A 81 1.95 4.34 -4.53
CA GLN A 81 1.60 3.15 -5.30
C GLN A 81 2.50 1.97 -4.95
N GLU A 82 3.80 2.20 -4.82
CA GLU A 82 4.77 1.13 -4.58
C GLU A 82 5.91 1.57 -3.66
N ILE A 83 6.41 0.62 -2.86
CA ILE A 83 7.67 0.71 -2.15
C ILE A 83 8.57 -0.40 -2.65
N GLN A 84 9.77 -0.04 -3.07
CA GLN A 84 10.77 -0.96 -3.58
C GLN A 84 12.06 -0.83 -2.79
N HIS A 85 12.74 -1.95 -2.53
CA HIS A 85 14.08 -1.98 -1.95
C HIS A 85 15.09 -2.36 -3.01
N VAL A 86 16.11 -1.53 -3.14
CA VAL A 86 17.17 -1.71 -4.12
C VAL A 86 18.49 -1.93 -3.38
N VAL A 87 19.05 -3.12 -3.56
CA VAL A 87 20.34 -3.51 -3.00
C VAL A 87 21.21 -4.03 -4.14
N ASN A 88 22.38 -3.43 -4.35
CA ASN A 88 23.31 -3.85 -5.41
C ASN A 88 22.66 -4.03 -6.79
N LYS A 89 21.78 -3.10 -7.19
CA LYS A 89 20.98 -3.12 -8.44
C LYS A 89 19.93 -4.22 -8.54
N LYS A 90 19.76 -5.07 -7.52
CA LYS A 90 18.59 -5.95 -7.41
C LYS A 90 17.44 -5.14 -6.84
N ASN A 91 16.26 -5.30 -7.43
CA ASN A 91 15.05 -4.62 -7.01
C ASN A 91 14.08 -5.63 -6.40
N GLU A 92 13.60 -5.34 -5.21
CA GLU A 92 12.59 -6.12 -4.50
C GLU A 92 11.36 -5.23 -4.26
N LEU A 93 10.18 -5.70 -4.66
CA LEU A 93 8.93 -5.03 -4.33
C LEU A 93 8.59 -5.36 -2.88
N LEU A 94 8.58 -4.35 -2.01
CA LEU A 94 8.22 -4.53 -0.60
C LEU A 94 6.74 -4.34 -0.35
N TRP A 95 6.11 -3.45 -1.13
CA TRP A 95 4.72 -3.10 -0.95
C TRP A 95 4.14 -2.53 -2.26
N SER A 96 2.90 -2.91 -2.56
CA SER A 96 2.14 -2.39 -3.69
C SER A 96 0.70 -2.14 -3.29
N ARG A 97 0.20 -0.93 -3.57
CA ARG A 97 -1.21 -0.57 -3.35
C ARG A 97 -2.14 -1.52 -4.09
N THR A 98 -1.80 -1.87 -5.32
CA THR A 98 -2.58 -2.78 -6.15
C THR A 98 -2.66 -4.18 -5.53
N GLU A 99 -1.54 -4.70 -5.02
CA GLU A 99 -1.50 -6.02 -4.38
C GLU A 99 -2.28 -6.03 -3.07
N GLU A 100 -2.13 -5.00 -2.23
CA GLU A 100 -2.88 -4.89 -0.99
C GLU A 100 -4.39 -4.75 -1.24
N ARG A 101 -4.77 -3.94 -2.22
CA ARG A 101 -6.16 -3.80 -2.66
C ARG A 101 -6.74 -5.15 -3.10
N ALA A 102 -6.01 -5.88 -3.94
CA ALA A 102 -6.44 -7.20 -4.40
C ALA A 102 -6.64 -8.19 -3.24
N LYS A 103 -5.67 -8.26 -2.31
CA LYS A 103 -5.78 -9.10 -1.10
C LYS A 103 -7.00 -8.75 -0.26
N LEU A 104 -7.28 -7.46 -0.06
CA LEU A 104 -8.45 -7.01 0.69
C LEU A 104 -9.75 -7.39 0.00
N LEU A 105 -9.82 -7.22 -1.32
CA LEU A 105 -10.98 -7.65 -2.11
C LEU A 105 -11.19 -9.17 -2.03
N ASP A 106 -10.15 -9.97 -2.20
CA ASP A 106 -10.23 -11.43 -2.09
C ASP A 106 -10.74 -11.87 -0.72
N ASN A 107 -10.29 -11.22 0.35
CA ASN A 107 -10.77 -11.47 1.70
C ASN A 107 -12.25 -11.08 1.88
N ILE A 108 -12.65 -9.91 1.36
CA ILE A 108 -14.05 -9.47 1.37
C ILE A 108 -14.92 -10.48 0.63
N TYR A 109 -14.48 -10.97 -0.53
CA TYR A 109 -15.19 -11.95 -1.33
C TYR A 109 -15.32 -13.29 -0.60
N ALA A 110 -14.25 -13.78 0.00
CA ALA A 110 -14.26 -15.02 0.77
C ALA A 110 -15.23 -14.94 1.96
N ILE A 111 -15.22 -13.84 2.71
CA ILE A 111 -16.11 -13.66 3.87
C ILE A 111 -17.56 -13.53 3.40
N ALA A 112 -17.84 -12.69 2.41
CA ALA A 112 -19.19 -12.47 1.89
C ALA A 112 -19.83 -13.77 1.37
N SER A 113 -19.03 -14.65 0.76
CA SER A 113 -19.52 -15.95 0.27
C SER A 113 -19.98 -16.90 1.39
N CYS A 114 -19.53 -16.69 2.62
CA CYS A 114 -19.88 -17.50 3.79
C CYS A 114 -21.06 -16.94 4.59
N ILE A 115 -21.54 -15.74 4.29
CA ILE A 115 -22.61 -15.07 5.05
C ILE A 115 -23.98 -15.41 4.44
N ASP A 116 -24.95 -15.73 5.30
CA ASP A 116 -26.34 -15.94 4.89
C ASP A 116 -26.94 -14.65 4.31
N ARG A 117 -27.67 -14.75 3.19
CA ARG A 117 -28.17 -13.60 2.39
C ARG A 117 -28.94 -12.59 3.22
N VAL A 118 -29.72 -13.05 4.21
CA VAL A 118 -30.52 -12.19 5.09
C VAL A 118 -29.65 -11.25 5.94
N GLN A 119 -28.43 -11.66 6.30
CA GLN A 119 -27.51 -10.83 7.07
C GLN A 119 -26.76 -9.81 6.20
N LEU A 120 -26.52 -10.14 4.92
CA LEU A 120 -25.90 -9.24 3.95
C LEU A 120 -26.82 -8.08 3.53
N VAL A 121 -28.14 -8.31 3.46
CA VAL A 121 -29.12 -7.25 3.07
C VAL A 121 -29.11 -6.06 4.04
N ASN A 122 -28.74 -6.28 5.30
CA ASN A 122 -28.63 -5.22 6.32
C ASN A 122 -27.24 -4.59 6.38
N PHE A 123 -26.30 -5.01 5.55
CA PHE A 123 -24.97 -4.42 5.49
C PHE A 123 -25.07 -3.04 4.81
N PRO A 124 -24.43 -1.98 5.34
CA PRO A 124 -24.50 -0.64 4.75
C PRO A 124 -23.63 -0.55 3.48
N VAL A 125 -24.12 -1.15 2.38
CA VAL A 125 -23.44 -1.25 1.07
C VAL A 125 -23.14 0.13 0.49
N GLU A 126 -23.92 1.15 0.84
CA GLU A 126 -23.84 2.51 0.25
C GLU A 126 -22.51 3.22 0.48
N LYS A 127 -21.77 2.87 1.55
CA LYS A 127 -20.48 3.49 1.90
C LYS A 127 -19.26 2.82 1.23
N LEU A 128 -19.48 1.77 0.45
CA LEU A 128 -18.39 1.01 -0.15
C LEU A 128 -17.92 1.64 -1.47
N PRO A 129 -16.66 1.39 -1.87
CA PRO A 129 -16.19 1.67 -3.24
C PRO A 129 -17.12 1.05 -4.30
N GLU A 130 -17.30 1.71 -5.45
CA GLU A 130 -18.30 1.34 -6.46
C GLU A 130 -18.14 -0.10 -6.98
N ASP A 131 -16.91 -0.56 -7.12
CA ASP A 131 -16.56 -1.91 -7.55
C ASP A 131 -16.96 -2.98 -6.51
N VAL A 132 -16.77 -2.68 -5.22
CA VAL A 132 -17.24 -3.55 -4.12
C VAL A 132 -18.77 -3.56 -4.03
N ARG A 133 -19.42 -2.39 -4.21
CA ARG A 133 -20.89 -2.29 -4.24
C ARG A 133 -21.49 -3.09 -5.38
N THR A 134 -20.91 -2.96 -6.56
CA THR A 134 -21.35 -3.67 -7.76
C THR A 134 -21.30 -5.17 -7.50
N TYR A 135 -20.20 -5.67 -6.94
CA TYR A 135 -20.05 -7.09 -6.63
C TYR A 135 -21.01 -7.59 -5.56
N LEU A 136 -21.15 -6.89 -4.43
CA LEU A 136 -22.07 -7.30 -3.37
C LEU A 136 -23.53 -7.30 -3.85
N LYS A 137 -23.90 -6.38 -4.75
CA LYS A 137 -25.21 -6.37 -5.42
C LYS A 137 -25.43 -7.57 -6.36
N PHE A 138 -24.37 -8.22 -6.86
CA PHE A 138 -24.48 -9.45 -7.66
C PHE A 138 -24.69 -10.71 -6.81
N ILE A 139 -24.29 -10.68 -5.53
CA ILE A 139 -24.41 -11.82 -4.60
C ILE A 139 -25.72 -11.78 -3.79
N LEU A 140 -26.19 -10.56 -3.48
CA LEU A 140 -27.49 -10.26 -2.87
C LEU A 140 -28.66 -10.58 -3.82
#